data_AF-B3S2X1-F1
#
_entry.id   AF-B3S2X1-F1
#
_cell.length_a   1.000
_cell.length_b   1.000
_cell.length_c   1.000
_cell.angle_alpha   90.00
_cell.angle_beta   90.00
_cell.angle_gamma   90.00
#
_symmetry.space_group_name_H-M   'P 1'
#
loop_
_entity.id
_entity.type
_entity.pdbx_description
1 polymer ?
#
loop_
_entity_poly.entity_id
_entity_poly.type
_entity_poly.pdbx_seq_one_letter_code
_entity_poly.pdbx_strand_id
1 'polypeptide(L)'
;MVVLLSFQQLKELNSHVAKASRQTGHSKEADDLIKLVHLAINELIEHGQIVANDNPKIADRVYQAYEELHDAGSCLLAATESFVHEPSSQIKRSALLKAVFNLYPILNKLLSIADMVDISNLVKMLHELEDHLQLVLDSRDENSLDQNLDNFAYHLDQVDDAVKRRQFDLKDEDKKDQLSAARANLLTASQLLNVVSKTHFKYENLPPAKANCAAITSEIREFVNRIVTIIQSPVGNEESPIGETASVIKKFKSYLVGKKANSCSEQRLCSQLQELLEKITNNATILACSSFTGDNRREHIVLLCKSLNKTLQILITEYQKELRIAVADHVSEALIAATVPLQVLIDAATNKSNEELENYAQSFSDDAESILQAGELACAISTNAEGIKLVKLASNYVRTYRLQVVNAAEICSQVPSDMTVENNMDRYKELWNKYMRALIRAIDEITSVDDFLLASRKSLKWSKNNNLKKLI
;
A
#
# COMPACT_ATOMS: atom_id res chain seq x y z
N MET A 1 -0.40 16.81 20.80
CA MET A 1 0.16 16.51 22.14
C MET A 1 -0.94 16.21 23.17
N VAL A 2 -2.09 16.92 23.13
CA VAL A 2 -3.21 16.79 24.09
C VAL A 2 -3.96 15.44 24.00
N VAL A 3 -4.11 14.85 22.80
CA VAL A 3 -4.92 13.62 22.59
C VAL A 3 -4.20 12.32 23.02
N LEU A 4 -2.87 12.28 22.94
CA LEU A 4 -2.06 11.14 23.40
C LEU A 4 -2.07 10.99 24.93
N LEU A 5 -2.13 12.11 25.65
CA LEU A 5 -2.34 12.14 27.09
C LEU A 5 -3.67 11.46 27.45
N SER A 6 -4.74 11.75 26.70
CA SER A 6 -6.06 11.17 26.93
C SER A 6 -6.08 9.65 26.69
N PHE A 7 -5.36 9.14 25.68
CA PHE A 7 -5.30 7.69 25.40
C PHE A 7 -4.52 6.91 26.45
N GLN A 8 -3.43 7.46 26.96
CA GLN A 8 -2.64 6.86 28.03
C GLN A 8 -3.41 6.87 29.36
N GLN A 9 -4.08 7.99 29.68
CA GLN A 9 -4.98 8.12 30.83
C GLN A 9 -6.18 7.16 30.76
N LEU A 10 -6.76 6.95 29.58
CA LEU A 10 -7.85 5.96 29.36
C LEU A 10 -7.38 4.51 29.56
N LYS A 11 -6.16 4.18 29.10
CA LYS A 11 -5.54 2.86 29.36
C LYS A 11 -5.22 2.66 30.83
N GLU A 12 -4.72 3.69 31.50
CA GLU A 12 -4.47 3.67 32.95
C GLU A 12 -5.78 3.50 33.72
N LEU A 13 -6.83 4.26 33.42
CA LEU A 13 -8.16 4.11 34.03
C LEU A 13 -8.69 2.67 33.85
N ASN A 14 -8.61 2.09 32.65
CA ASN A 14 -9.05 0.71 32.41
C ASN A 14 -8.21 -0.31 33.21
N SER A 15 -6.91 -0.08 33.36
CA SER A 15 -6.01 -0.89 34.20
C SER A 15 -6.35 -0.77 35.69
N HIS A 16 -6.63 0.44 36.18
CA HIS A 16 -7.03 0.70 37.56
C HIS A 16 -8.38 0.07 37.90
N VAL A 17 -9.35 0.20 36.99
CA VAL A 17 -10.68 -0.43 37.11
C VAL A 17 -10.57 -1.97 37.08
N ALA A 18 -9.73 -2.53 36.21
CA ALA A 18 -9.48 -3.97 36.18
C ALA A 18 -8.82 -4.48 37.48
N LYS A 19 -7.91 -3.71 38.09
CA LYS A 19 -7.30 -4.02 39.40
C LYS A 19 -8.32 -3.97 40.54
N ALA A 20 -9.20 -2.98 40.55
CA ALA A 20 -10.28 -2.83 41.54
C ALA A 20 -11.18 -4.07 41.63
N SER A 21 -11.56 -4.63 40.48
CA SER A 21 -12.44 -5.82 40.40
C SER A 21 -11.84 -7.12 40.96
N ARG A 22 -10.51 -7.15 41.17
CA ARG A 22 -9.74 -8.32 41.59
C ARG A 22 -9.38 -8.32 43.08
N GLN A 23 -9.40 -7.18 43.77
CA GLN A 23 -9.00 -7.10 45.18
C GLN A 23 -10.11 -7.55 46.15
N THR A 24 -9.69 -8.26 47.19
CA THR A 24 -10.53 -8.72 48.31
C THR A 24 -9.90 -8.27 49.63
N GLY A 25 -10.50 -7.31 50.34
CA GLY A 25 -10.15 -6.99 51.75
C GLY A 25 -9.94 -5.52 52.09
N HIS A 26 -10.12 -5.20 53.39
CA HIS A 26 -10.08 -3.86 53.99
C HIS A 26 -8.64 -3.32 54.21
N SER A 27 -8.02 -2.71 53.20
CA SER A 27 -6.71 -2.04 53.35
C SER A 27 -6.77 -0.58 52.90
N LYS A 28 -5.81 0.24 53.37
CA LYS A 28 -5.55 1.64 52.96
C LYS A 28 -5.52 1.84 51.44
N GLU A 29 -5.22 0.78 50.70
CA GLU A 29 -5.26 0.71 49.24
C GLU A 29 -6.64 1.01 48.62
N ALA A 30 -7.73 0.85 49.38
CA ALA A 30 -9.08 1.03 48.88
C ALA A 30 -9.49 2.51 48.78
N ASP A 31 -9.08 3.34 49.75
CA ASP A 31 -9.23 4.80 49.69
C ASP A 31 -8.34 5.38 48.59
N ASP A 32 -7.15 4.81 48.39
CA ASP A 32 -6.25 5.18 47.29
C ASP A 32 -6.86 4.81 45.92
N LEU A 33 -7.57 3.69 45.83
CA LEU A 33 -8.27 3.27 44.61
C LEU A 33 -9.46 4.17 44.27
N ILE A 34 -10.25 4.58 45.28
CA ILE A 34 -11.34 5.55 45.11
C ILE A 34 -10.79 6.89 44.61
N LYS A 35 -9.70 7.38 45.23
CA LYS A 35 -9.01 8.61 44.78
C LYS A 35 -8.49 8.49 43.35
N LEU A 36 -7.89 7.36 42.99
CA LEU A 36 -7.37 7.13 41.63
C LEU A 36 -8.48 7.15 40.59
N VAL A 37 -9.61 6.48 40.84
CA VAL A 37 -10.77 6.49 39.92
C VAL A 37 -11.33 7.91 39.78
N HIS A 38 -11.47 8.63 40.90
CA HIS A 38 -11.96 10.01 40.91
C HIS A 38 -11.02 10.96 40.14
N LEU A 39 -9.72 10.89 40.38
CA LEU A 39 -8.71 11.71 39.67
C LEU A 39 -8.73 11.43 38.16
N ALA A 40 -8.73 10.16 37.77
CA ALA A 40 -8.72 9.78 36.36
C ALA A 40 -9.98 10.22 35.60
N ILE A 41 -11.16 10.17 36.22
CA ILE A 41 -12.40 10.68 35.62
C ILE A 41 -12.34 12.21 35.44
N ASN A 42 -11.91 12.95 36.47
CA ASN A 42 -11.83 14.41 36.41
C ASN A 42 -10.78 14.89 35.41
N GLU A 43 -9.60 14.26 35.37
CA GLU A 43 -8.57 14.59 34.39
C GLU A 43 -9.08 14.39 32.95
N LEU A 44 -9.82 13.31 32.69
CA LEU A 44 -10.40 13.06 31.37
C LEU A 44 -11.42 14.15 31.00
N ILE A 45 -12.29 14.55 31.94
CA ILE A 45 -13.29 15.61 31.71
C ILE A 45 -12.61 16.94 31.42
N GLU A 46 -11.59 17.34 32.19
CA GLU A 46 -10.84 18.58 31.96
C GLU A 46 -10.16 18.58 30.58
N HIS A 47 -9.51 17.48 30.19
CA HIS A 47 -8.92 17.35 28.85
C HIS A 47 -10.00 17.39 27.75
N GLY A 48 -11.16 16.80 28.02
CA GLY A 48 -12.31 16.81 27.12
C GLY A 48 -12.82 18.21 26.78
N GLN A 49 -12.86 19.09 27.78
CA GLN A 49 -13.26 20.49 27.60
C GLN A 49 -12.27 21.25 26.72
N ILE A 50 -10.97 21.02 26.88
CA ILE A 50 -9.93 21.60 26.01
C ILE A 50 -10.13 21.13 24.57
N VAL A 51 -10.29 19.81 24.36
CA VAL A 51 -10.51 19.24 23.02
C VAL A 51 -11.78 19.78 22.36
N ALA A 52 -12.88 19.96 23.12
CA ALA A 52 -14.12 20.53 22.61
C ALA A 52 -13.95 21.99 22.16
N ASN A 53 -13.23 22.80 22.94
CA ASN A 53 -12.96 24.20 22.62
C ASN A 53 -12.11 24.36 21.35
N ASP A 54 -11.12 23.48 21.17
CA ASP A 54 -10.24 23.50 19.99
C ASP A 54 -10.94 22.96 18.73
N ASN A 55 -12.05 22.24 18.87
CA ASN A 55 -12.75 21.56 17.76
C ASN A 55 -14.26 21.86 17.73
N PRO A 56 -14.67 23.10 17.38
CA PRO A 56 -16.07 23.55 17.49
C PRO A 56 -17.05 22.72 16.66
N LYS A 57 -16.61 22.11 15.55
CA LYS A 57 -17.47 21.28 14.67
C LYS A 57 -17.96 19.97 15.32
N ILE A 58 -17.25 19.48 16.33
CA ILE A 58 -17.60 18.24 17.06
C ILE A 58 -17.83 18.49 18.54
N ALA A 59 -17.77 19.75 18.98
CA ALA A 59 -17.89 20.15 20.38
C ALA A 59 -19.14 19.55 21.04
N ASP A 60 -20.31 19.60 20.40
CA ASP A 60 -21.54 19.02 20.96
C ASP A 60 -21.43 17.51 21.20
N ARG A 61 -20.82 16.77 20.26
CA ARG A 61 -20.60 15.31 20.40
C ARG A 61 -19.58 15.00 21.49
N VAL A 62 -18.55 15.85 21.63
CA VAL A 62 -17.54 15.77 22.67
C VAL A 62 -18.19 16.02 24.03
N TYR A 63 -18.88 17.14 24.21
CA TYR A 63 -19.58 17.51 25.45
C TYR A 63 -20.56 16.43 25.90
N GLN A 64 -21.39 15.92 24.98
CA GLN A 64 -22.33 14.84 25.29
C GLN A 64 -21.62 13.56 25.77
N ALA A 65 -20.51 13.17 25.13
CA ALA A 65 -19.74 11.98 25.54
C ALA A 65 -19.06 12.17 26.91
N TYR A 66 -18.66 13.40 27.26
CA TYR A 66 -18.08 13.71 28.56
C TYR A 66 -19.13 13.87 29.67
N GLU A 67 -20.35 14.32 29.37
CA GLU A 67 -21.47 14.30 30.30
C GLU A 67 -21.88 12.84 30.64
N GLU A 68 -21.98 11.99 29.62
CA GLU A 68 -22.18 10.54 29.80
C GLU A 68 -21.06 9.91 30.64
N LEU A 69 -19.80 10.32 30.43
CA LEU A 69 -18.65 9.87 31.22
C LEU A 69 -18.74 10.33 32.67
N HIS A 70 -19.14 11.58 32.93
CA HIS A 70 -19.32 12.11 34.27
C HIS A 70 -20.37 11.33 35.06
N ASP A 71 -21.52 11.05 34.45
CA ASP A 71 -22.62 10.33 35.09
C ASP A 71 -22.26 8.86 35.36
N ALA A 72 -21.67 8.18 34.36
CA ALA A 72 -21.19 6.81 34.52
C ALA A 72 -20.03 6.73 35.53
N GLY A 73 -19.15 7.72 35.53
CA GLY A 73 -18.04 7.85 36.46
C GLY A 73 -18.50 8.06 37.91
N SER A 74 -19.50 8.91 38.12
CA SER A 74 -20.14 9.12 39.43
C SER A 74 -20.80 7.83 39.95
N CYS A 75 -21.48 7.09 39.08
CA CYS A 75 -22.04 5.78 39.42
C CYS A 75 -20.96 4.76 39.79
N LEU A 76 -19.83 4.74 39.06
CA LEU A 76 -18.70 3.88 39.35
C LEU A 76 -18.06 4.23 40.70
N LEU A 77 -17.89 5.52 41.00
CA LEU A 77 -17.34 5.99 42.26
C LEU A 77 -18.22 5.53 43.43
N ALA A 78 -19.53 5.76 43.37
CA ALA A 78 -20.48 5.34 44.41
C ALA A 78 -20.52 3.80 44.59
N ALA A 79 -20.45 3.04 43.48
CA ALA A 79 -20.41 1.58 43.54
C ALA A 79 -19.09 1.08 44.15
N THR A 80 -17.97 1.77 43.87
CA THR A 80 -16.64 1.46 44.42
C THR A 80 -16.60 1.73 45.93
N GLU A 81 -17.05 2.90 46.37
CA GLU A 81 -17.15 3.26 47.79
C GLU A 81 -18.00 2.25 48.57
N SER A 82 -19.18 1.91 48.05
CA SER A 82 -20.08 0.93 48.68
C SER A 82 -19.44 -0.47 48.79
N PHE A 83 -18.73 -0.91 47.73
CA PHE A 83 -18.06 -2.20 47.70
C PHE A 83 -16.84 -2.26 48.63
N VAL A 84 -16.03 -1.21 48.69
CA VAL A 84 -14.84 -1.12 49.55
C VAL A 84 -15.18 -1.31 51.03
N HIS A 85 -16.33 -0.77 51.46
CA HIS A 85 -16.82 -0.95 52.83
C HIS A 85 -17.40 -2.34 53.11
N GLU A 86 -17.78 -3.13 52.09
CA GLU A 86 -18.34 -4.49 52.24
C GLU A 86 -17.92 -5.43 51.08
N PRO A 87 -16.65 -5.84 51.01
CA PRO A 87 -16.10 -6.54 49.85
C PRO A 87 -16.57 -8.00 49.71
N SER A 88 -17.12 -8.59 50.77
CA SER A 88 -17.70 -9.94 50.75
C SER A 88 -19.12 -9.96 50.15
N SER A 89 -19.73 -8.80 49.92
CA SER A 89 -21.09 -8.71 49.38
C SER A 89 -21.11 -8.98 47.88
N GLN A 90 -21.72 -10.12 47.50
CA GLN A 90 -21.97 -10.50 46.10
C GLN A 90 -22.83 -9.46 45.37
N ILE A 91 -23.79 -8.84 46.06
CA ILE A 91 -24.68 -7.82 45.48
C ILE A 91 -23.89 -6.56 45.12
N LYS A 92 -23.04 -6.07 46.03
CA LYS A 92 -22.21 -4.88 45.79
C LYS A 92 -21.14 -5.15 44.73
N ARG A 93 -20.57 -6.37 44.71
CA ARG A 93 -19.67 -6.82 43.64
C ARG A 93 -20.35 -6.77 42.27
N SER A 94 -21.60 -7.23 42.17
CA SER A 94 -22.39 -7.18 40.93
C SER A 94 -22.70 -5.75 40.50
N ALA A 95 -23.05 -4.86 41.44
CA ALA A 95 -23.28 -3.44 41.17
C ALA A 95 -22.02 -2.73 40.65
N LEU A 96 -20.85 -3.00 41.25
CA LEU A 96 -19.56 -2.50 40.78
C LEU A 96 -19.26 -2.96 39.35
N LEU A 97 -19.39 -4.26 39.07
CA LEU A 97 -19.16 -4.80 37.72
C LEU A 97 -20.09 -4.17 36.69
N LYS A 98 -21.36 -3.94 37.03
CA LYS A 98 -22.32 -3.26 36.16
C LYS A 98 -21.90 -1.81 35.86
N ALA A 99 -21.44 -1.06 36.86
CA ALA A 99 -20.95 0.30 36.67
C ALA A 99 -19.71 0.34 35.75
N VAL A 100 -18.79 -0.62 35.92
CA VAL A 100 -17.64 -0.80 35.03
C VAL A 100 -18.07 -1.13 33.59
N PHE A 101 -19.01 -2.07 33.41
CA PHE A 101 -19.47 -2.44 32.07
C PHE A 101 -20.16 -1.32 31.32
N ASN A 102 -20.90 -0.46 32.04
CA ASN A 102 -21.53 0.73 31.46
C ASN A 102 -20.51 1.80 31.03
N LEU A 103 -19.30 1.80 31.59
CA LEU A 103 -18.24 2.73 31.21
C LEU A 103 -17.64 2.37 29.83
N TYR A 104 -17.47 1.09 29.50
CA TYR A 104 -16.85 0.64 28.25
C TYR A 104 -17.42 1.26 26.96
N PRO A 105 -18.74 1.29 26.70
CA PRO A 105 -19.26 1.90 25.49
C PRO A 105 -18.98 3.41 25.42
N ILE A 106 -18.95 4.11 26.56
CA ILE A 106 -18.62 5.54 26.64
C ILE A 106 -17.13 5.75 26.35
N LEU A 107 -16.25 4.91 26.92
CA LEU A 107 -14.82 4.96 26.61
C LEU A 107 -14.57 4.68 25.12
N ASN A 108 -15.25 3.69 24.52
CA ASN A 108 -15.15 3.42 23.08
C ASN A 108 -15.66 4.58 22.22
N LYS A 109 -16.75 5.25 22.63
CA LYS A 109 -17.27 6.46 21.98
C LYS A 109 -16.25 7.59 22.04
N LEU A 110 -15.65 7.85 23.20
CA LEU A 110 -14.60 8.86 23.39
C LEU A 110 -13.35 8.55 22.57
N LEU A 111 -12.92 7.29 22.53
CA LEU A 111 -11.82 6.83 21.68
C LEU A 111 -12.11 7.05 20.20
N SER A 112 -13.34 6.80 19.76
CA SER A 112 -13.74 7.09 18.38
C SER A 112 -13.77 8.59 18.09
N ILE A 113 -14.18 9.43 19.04
CA ILE A 113 -14.14 10.89 18.90
C ILE A 113 -12.72 11.41 18.82
N ALA A 114 -11.83 10.93 19.69
CA ALA A 114 -10.40 11.23 19.64
C ALA A 114 -9.80 10.83 18.29
N ASP A 115 -10.12 9.63 17.78
CA ASP A 115 -9.70 9.17 16.46
C ASP A 115 -10.17 10.10 15.33
N MET A 116 -11.43 10.56 15.38
CA MET A 116 -11.98 11.52 14.42
C MET A 116 -11.24 12.87 14.47
N VAL A 117 -10.88 13.36 15.66
CA VAL A 117 -10.09 14.60 15.85
C VAL A 117 -8.70 14.44 15.25
N ASP A 118 -8.01 13.35 15.56
CA ASP A 118 -6.66 13.10 15.09
C ASP A 118 -6.60 12.95 13.57
N ILE A 119 -7.56 12.24 12.96
CA ILE A 119 -7.72 12.19 11.50
C ILE A 119 -7.97 13.60 10.94
N SER A 120 -8.86 14.39 11.54
CA SER A 120 -9.16 15.75 11.08
C SER A 120 -7.94 16.67 11.14
N ASN A 121 -7.15 16.58 12.21
CA ASN A 121 -5.91 17.35 12.37
C ASN A 121 -4.86 16.93 11.34
N LEU A 122 -4.69 15.63 11.12
CA LEU A 122 -3.78 15.12 10.09
C LEU A 122 -4.19 15.58 8.69
N VAL A 123 -5.49 15.55 8.36
CA VAL A 123 -6.01 16.08 7.09
C VAL A 123 -5.74 17.58 6.96
N LYS A 124 -5.89 18.35 8.04
CA LYS A 124 -5.57 19.78 8.04
C LYS A 124 -4.08 20.03 7.75
N MET A 125 -3.18 19.30 8.41
CA MET A 125 -1.73 19.42 8.17
C MET A 125 -1.36 19.07 6.72
N LEU A 126 -2.04 18.08 6.13
CA LEU A 126 -1.84 17.68 4.73
C LEU A 126 -2.30 18.77 3.75
N HIS A 127 -3.43 19.43 4.01
CA HIS A 127 -3.86 20.58 3.19
C HIS A 127 -2.94 21.80 3.37
N GLU A 128 -2.51 22.08 4.59
CA GLU A 128 -1.51 23.14 4.83
C GLU A 128 -0.22 22.84 4.06
N LEU A 129 0.22 21.59 3.97
CA LEU A 129 1.38 21.21 3.15
C LEU A 129 1.16 21.50 1.66
N GLU A 130 -0.05 21.29 1.13
CA GLU A 130 -0.40 21.68 -0.26
C GLU A 130 -0.37 23.21 -0.45
N ASP A 131 -0.80 23.98 0.55
CA ASP A 131 -0.71 25.45 0.51
C ASP A 131 0.76 25.90 0.49
N HIS A 132 1.63 25.31 1.31
CA HIS A 132 3.07 25.60 1.28
C HIS A 132 3.72 25.22 -0.05
N LEU A 133 3.31 24.10 -0.67
CA LEU A 133 3.76 23.74 -2.01
C LEU A 133 3.35 24.80 -3.04
N GLN A 134 2.14 25.37 -2.91
CA GLN A 134 1.70 26.44 -3.80
C GLN A 134 2.53 27.71 -3.60
N LEU A 135 2.90 28.07 -2.36
CA LEU A 135 3.80 29.20 -2.08
C LEU A 135 5.18 29.02 -2.74
N VAL A 136 5.73 27.81 -2.76
CA VAL A 136 6.98 27.50 -3.48
C VAL A 136 6.84 27.87 -4.96
N LEU A 137 5.74 27.49 -5.61
CA LEU A 137 5.50 27.74 -7.03
C LEU A 137 5.26 29.22 -7.35
N ASP A 138 4.68 29.98 -6.41
CA ASP A 138 4.36 31.40 -6.57
C ASP A 138 5.52 32.35 -6.17
N SER A 139 6.69 31.79 -5.87
CA SER A 139 7.90 32.54 -5.49
C SER A 139 8.34 33.51 -6.59
N ARG A 140 8.74 34.74 -6.22
CA ARG A 140 9.07 35.81 -7.18
C ARG A 140 10.55 36.13 -7.28
N ASP A 141 11.32 35.73 -6.27
CA ASP A 141 12.76 35.91 -6.18
C ASP A 141 13.41 34.71 -5.48
N GLU A 142 14.71 34.53 -5.66
CA GLU A 142 15.46 33.37 -5.17
C GLU A 142 15.44 33.26 -3.63
N ASN A 143 15.46 34.39 -2.90
CA ASN A 143 15.37 34.35 -1.44
C ASN A 143 13.97 33.89 -0.98
N SER A 144 12.92 34.37 -1.64
CA SER A 144 11.55 33.91 -1.37
C SER A 144 11.38 32.42 -1.66
N LEU A 145 11.99 31.92 -2.73
CA LEU A 145 11.97 30.50 -3.08
C LEU A 145 12.66 29.64 -2.02
N ASP A 146 13.85 30.04 -1.58
CA ASP A 146 14.59 29.33 -0.54
C ASP A 146 13.81 29.29 0.79
N GLN A 147 13.23 30.42 1.21
CA GLN A 147 12.39 30.47 2.42
C GLN A 147 11.15 29.59 2.31
N ASN A 148 10.48 29.59 1.14
CA ASN A 148 9.29 28.76 0.92
C ASN A 148 9.64 27.27 0.90
N LEU A 149 10.79 26.89 0.33
CA LEU A 149 11.29 25.51 0.34
C LEU A 149 11.64 25.04 1.76
N ASP A 150 12.27 25.89 2.57
CA ASP A 150 12.58 25.59 3.98
C ASP A 150 11.29 25.43 4.80
N ASN A 151 10.29 26.29 4.59
CA ASN A 151 8.98 26.18 5.24
C ASN A 151 8.26 24.89 4.82
N PHE A 152 8.24 24.55 3.53
CA PHE A 152 7.66 23.31 3.04
C PHE A 152 8.32 22.09 3.69
N ALA A 153 9.65 22.06 3.77
CA ALA A 153 10.40 20.98 4.41
C ALA A 153 10.05 20.84 5.91
N TYR A 154 9.94 21.95 6.63
CA TYR A 154 9.54 21.96 8.04
C TYR A 154 8.12 21.39 8.26
N HIS A 155 7.16 21.75 7.39
CA HIS A 155 5.80 21.21 7.47
C HIS A 155 5.72 19.75 7.03
N LEU A 156 6.55 19.34 6.06
CA LEU A 156 6.66 17.95 5.62
C LEU A 156 7.11 17.04 6.77
N ASP A 157 8.09 17.45 7.57
CA ASP A 157 8.57 16.66 8.72
C ASP A 157 7.47 16.46 9.77
N GLN A 158 6.66 17.49 10.02
CA GLN A 158 5.52 17.37 10.95
C GLN A 158 4.43 16.42 10.41
N VAL A 159 4.12 16.53 9.11
CA VAL A 159 3.21 15.60 8.43
C VAL A 159 3.76 14.18 8.51
N ASP A 160 5.06 13.99 8.28
CA ASP A 160 5.71 12.71 8.31
C ASP A 160 5.54 12.01 9.66
N ASP A 161 5.79 12.72 10.75
CA ASP A 161 5.62 12.22 12.11
C ASP A 161 4.16 11.95 12.49
N ALA A 162 3.22 12.73 11.94
CA ALA A 162 1.79 12.49 12.13
C ALA A 162 1.31 11.25 11.36
N VAL A 163 1.74 11.07 10.11
CA VAL A 163 1.41 9.89 9.29
C VAL A 163 2.04 8.62 9.87
N LYS A 164 3.29 8.67 10.35
CA LYS A 164 3.94 7.55 11.06
C LYS A 164 3.12 7.08 12.26
N ARG A 165 2.63 8.02 13.09
CA ARG A 165 1.79 7.70 14.25
C ARG A 165 0.49 7.04 13.81
N ARG A 166 -0.20 7.61 12.82
CA ARG A 166 -1.42 7.01 12.27
C ARG A 166 -1.19 5.61 11.72
N GLN A 167 -0.07 5.38 11.03
CA GLN A 167 0.32 4.06 10.53
C GLN A 167 0.47 3.05 11.67
N PHE A 168 1.02 3.46 12.82
CA PHE A 168 1.12 2.59 13.99
C PHE A 168 -0.24 2.25 14.60
N ASP A 169 -1.18 3.20 14.61
CA ASP A 169 -2.51 3.05 15.24
C ASP A 169 -3.52 2.24 14.41
N LEU A 170 -3.32 2.13 13.09
CA LEU A 170 -4.18 1.32 12.23
C LEU A 170 -4.18 -0.16 12.65
N LYS A 171 -5.30 -0.85 12.48
CA LYS A 171 -5.41 -2.31 12.75
C LYS A 171 -5.38 -3.16 11.49
N ASP A 172 -5.81 -2.59 10.37
CA ASP A 172 -5.85 -3.22 9.06
C ASP A 172 -4.43 -3.17 8.46
N GLU A 173 -3.78 -4.33 8.35
CA GLU A 173 -2.40 -4.45 7.86
C GLU A 173 -2.29 -3.99 6.39
N ASP A 174 -3.30 -4.23 5.55
CA ASP A 174 -3.28 -3.75 4.16
C ASP A 174 -3.31 -2.21 4.12
N LYS A 175 -4.10 -1.58 5.00
CA LYS A 175 -4.11 -0.11 5.11
C LYS A 175 -2.80 0.44 5.67
N LYS A 176 -2.13 -0.27 6.59
CA LYS A 176 -0.79 0.12 7.07
C LYS A 176 0.22 0.14 5.95
N ASP A 177 0.25 -0.92 5.14
CA ASP A 177 1.18 -1.04 4.02
C ASP A 177 0.91 0.03 2.96
N GLN A 178 -0.36 0.27 2.64
CA GLN A 178 -0.75 1.35 1.72
C GLN A 178 -0.34 2.73 2.23
N LEU A 179 -0.54 3.01 3.53
CA LEU A 179 -0.17 4.29 4.14
C LEU A 179 1.36 4.46 4.19
N SER A 180 2.09 3.39 4.53
CA SER A 180 3.55 3.34 4.52
C SER A 180 4.11 3.68 3.13
N ALA A 181 3.54 3.06 2.09
CA ALA A 181 3.94 3.30 0.71
C ALA A 181 3.64 4.73 0.26
N ALA A 182 2.43 5.23 0.51
CA ALA A 182 2.04 6.60 0.15
C ALA A 182 2.93 7.65 0.85
N ARG A 183 3.25 7.43 2.14
CA ARG A 183 4.18 8.25 2.91
C ARG A 183 5.59 8.24 2.32
N ALA A 184 6.15 7.06 2.03
CA ALA A 184 7.49 6.95 1.45
C ALA A 184 7.60 7.66 0.08
N ASN A 185 6.54 7.62 -0.70
CA ASN A 185 6.46 8.30 -1.99
C ASN A 185 6.40 9.81 -1.85
N LEU A 186 5.58 10.32 -0.92
CA LEU A 186 5.52 11.75 -0.60
C LEU A 186 6.91 12.28 -0.24
N LEU A 187 7.65 11.59 0.64
CA LEU A 187 9.01 11.97 1.03
C LEU A 187 9.97 11.95 -0.16
N THR A 188 9.89 10.92 -1.00
CA THR A 188 10.80 10.78 -2.15
C THR A 188 10.54 11.87 -3.20
N ALA A 189 9.28 12.17 -3.53
CA ALA A 189 8.95 13.24 -4.46
C ALA A 189 9.34 14.62 -3.89
N SER A 190 9.16 14.82 -2.58
CA SER A 190 9.53 16.06 -1.90
C SER A 190 11.05 16.31 -1.87
N GLN A 191 11.88 15.25 -1.88
CA GLN A 191 13.34 15.39 -2.00
C GLN A 191 13.77 15.99 -3.36
N LEU A 192 12.98 15.78 -4.41
CA LEU A 192 13.24 16.38 -5.72
C LEU A 192 12.77 17.83 -5.83
N LEU A 193 11.75 18.21 -5.05
CA LEU A 193 11.09 19.51 -5.16
C LEU A 193 12.10 20.67 -5.12
N ASN A 194 13.04 20.65 -4.18
CA ASN A 194 14.03 21.73 -4.03
C ASN A 194 14.84 21.94 -5.31
N VAL A 195 15.41 20.85 -5.84
CA VAL A 195 16.28 20.93 -7.01
C VAL A 195 15.48 21.30 -8.26
N VAL A 196 14.32 20.67 -8.47
CA VAL A 196 13.48 20.91 -9.64
C VAL A 196 12.90 22.32 -9.63
N SER A 197 12.43 22.82 -8.49
CA SER A 197 11.90 24.19 -8.37
C SER A 197 13.00 25.23 -8.60
N LYS A 198 14.22 25.02 -8.09
CA LYS A 198 15.37 25.91 -8.38
C LYS A 198 15.76 25.89 -9.85
N THR A 199 15.82 24.72 -10.47
CA THR A 199 16.10 24.61 -11.92
C THR A 199 15.02 25.31 -12.74
N HIS A 200 13.74 25.12 -12.41
CA HIS A 200 12.65 25.79 -13.11
C HIS A 200 12.68 27.31 -12.92
N PHE A 201 12.89 27.79 -11.69
CA PHE A 201 12.97 29.21 -11.38
C PHE A 201 14.09 29.91 -12.16
N LYS A 202 15.26 29.27 -12.24
CA LYS A 202 16.42 29.81 -12.95
C LYS A 202 16.27 29.74 -14.49
N TYR A 203 15.55 28.74 -14.99
CA TYR A 203 15.39 28.47 -16.43
C TYR A 203 13.92 28.37 -16.83
N GLU A 204 13.12 29.37 -16.48
CA GLU A 204 11.66 29.39 -16.69
C GLU A 204 11.25 29.20 -18.16
N ASN A 205 12.10 29.68 -19.08
CA ASN A 205 11.87 29.60 -20.52
C ASN A 205 12.07 28.20 -21.12
N LEU A 206 12.58 27.24 -20.36
CA LEU A 206 12.79 25.86 -20.83
C LEU A 206 11.54 25.01 -20.59
N PRO A 207 10.85 24.55 -21.65
CA PRO A 207 9.68 23.68 -21.50
C PRO A 207 9.95 22.41 -20.67
N PRO A 208 11.11 21.71 -20.81
CA PRO A 208 11.40 20.54 -19.99
C PRO A 208 11.51 20.84 -18.48
N ALA A 209 12.05 22.01 -18.10
CA ALA A 209 12.16 22.41 -16.70
C ALA A 209 10.77 22.66 -16.09
N LYS A 210 9.89 23.33 -16.84
CA LYS A 210 8.49 23.54 -16.45
C LYS A 210 7.72 22.20 -16.35
N ALA A 211 7.95 21.28 -17.29
CA ALA A 211 7.32 19.97 -17.30
C ALA A 211 7.71 19.13 -16.08
N ASN A 212 9.00 19.08 -15.71
CA ASN A 212 9.46 18.36 -14.52
C ASN A 212 8.90 18.99 -13.23
N CYS A 213 8.87 20.32 -13.13
CA CYS A 213 8.29 21.00 -11.98
C CYS A 213 6.79 20.70 -11.82
N ALA A 214 6.04 20.73 -12.92
CA ALA A 214 4.62 20.38 -12.93
C ALA A 214 4.38 18.91 -12.55
N ALA A 215 5.22 17.98 -13.05
CA ALA A 215 5.13 16.56 -12.74
C ALA A 215 5.35 16.28 -11.25
N ILE A 216 6.43 16.79 -10.65
CA ILE A 216 6.70 16.62 -9.22
C ILE A 216 5.64 17.25 -8.34
N THR A 217 5.14 18.44 -8.71
CA THR A 217 4.03 19.09 -8.01
C THR A 217 2.76 18.22 -8.03
N SER A 218 2.43 17.66 -9.20
CA SER A 218 1.27 16.77 -9.34
C SER A 218 1.43 15.49 -8.52
N GLU A 219 2.63 14.89 -8.52
CA GLU A 219 2.95 13.70 -7.72
C GLU A 219 2.77 13.96 -6.22
N ILE A 220 3.32 15.05 -5.69
CA ILE A 220 3.18 15.42 -4.27
C ILE A 220 1.71 15.55 -3.90
N ARG A 221 0.91 16.26 -4.71
CA ARG A 221 -0.55 16.40 -4.49
C ARG A 221 -1.27 15.06 -4.56
N GLU A 222 -0.92 14.19 -5.50
CA GLU A 222 -1.53 12.85 -5.59
C GLU A 222 -1.22 12.02 -4.34
N PHE A 223 0.02 12.03 -3.86
CA PHE A 223 0.40 11.28 -2.65
C PHE A 223 -0.28 11.84 -1.39
N VAL A 224 -0.41 13.17 -1.27
CA VAL A 224 -1.21 13.79 -0.20
C VAL A 224 -2.66 13.31 -0.26
N ASN A 225 -3.31 13.38 -1.42
CA ASN A 225 -4.70 12.93 -1.59
C ASN A 225 -4.88 11.42 -1.31
N ARG A 226 -3.89 10.60 -1.68
CA ARG A 226 -3.88 9.17 -1.39
C ARG A 226 -3.80 8.90 0.11
N ILE A 227 -2.94 9.62 0.84
CA ILE A 227 -2.86 9.54 2.30
C ILE A 227 -4.22 9.90 2.91
N VAL A 228 -4.83 11.02 2.49
CA VAL A 228 -6.18 11.45 2.94
C VAL A 228 -7.24 10.37 2.70
N THR A 229 -7.22 9.72 1.53
CA THR A 229 -8.18 8.67 1.18
C THR A 229 -8.03 7.43 2.05
N ILE A 230 -6.79 6.97 2.29
CA ILE A 230 -6.51 5.77 3.09
C ILE A 230 -6.98 5.96 4.53
N ILE A 231 -6.67 7.12 5.14
CA ILE A 231 -7.02 7.38 6.54
C ILE A 231 -8.54 7.54 6.78
N GLN A 232 -9.32 7.79 5.72
CA GLN A 232 -10.78 7.98 5.78
C GLN A 232 -11.61 6.73 5.37
N SER A 233 -11.00 5.66 4.86
CA SER A 233 -11.74 4.52 4.29
C SER A 233 -12.36 3.57 5.34
N PRO A 234 -13.66 3.17 5.22
CA PRO A 234 -14.32 2.18 6.11
C PRO A 234 -13.86 0.72 5.85
N VAL A 235 -14.23 -0.23 6.71
CA VAL A 235 -13.85 -1.66 6.65
C VAL A 235 -15.03 -2.48 6.11
N GLY A 236 -14.82 -3.33 5.10
CA GLY A 236 -15.87 -4.15 4.48
C GLY A 236 -15.52 -5.65 4.43
N ASN A 237 -16.49 -6.50 4.77
CA ASN A 237 -16.47 -7.95 4.58
C ASN A 237 -17.51 -8.33 3.51
N GLU A 238 -17.15 -9.15 2.53
CA GLU A 238 -18.11 -9.87 1.68
C GLU A 238 -17.70 -11.34 1.56
N GLU A 239 -18.57 -12.24 2.01
CA GLU A 239 -18.57 -13.65 1.62
C GLU A 239 -19.63 -13.86 0.53
N SER A 240 -19.32 -14.69 -0.47
CA SER A 240 -20.23 -15.00 -1.58
C SER A 240 -20.67 -16.48 -1.56
N PRO A 241 -21.93 -16.83 -1.92
CA PRO A 241 -22.50 -18.15 -1.69
C PRO A 241 -22.44 -19.12 -2.90
N ILE A 242 -22.71 -20.39 -2.61
CA ILE A 242 -22.54 -21.59 -3.46
C ILE A 242 -23.86 -21.96 -4.19
N GLY A 243 -23.77 -22.38 -5.46
CA GLY A 243 -24.77 -23.25 -6.12
C GLY A 243 -24.93 -23.07 -7.63
N GLU A 244 -24.56 -24.08 -8.44
CA GLU A 244 -25.13 -24.48 -9.76
C GLU A 244 -24.17 -25.40 -10.57
N THR A 245 -24.34 -26.73 -10.53
CA THR A 245 -23.41 -27.70 -11.17
C THR A 245 -23.46 -27.72 -12.71
N ALA A 246 -24.65 -27.62 -13.30
CA ALA A 246 -24.84 -27.79 -14.74
C ALA A 246 -24.30 -26.58 -15.54
N SER A 247 -24.45 -25.37 -15.01
CA SER A 247 -23.88 -24.16 -15.60
C SER A 247 -22.35 -24.20 -15.50
N VAL A 248 -21.78 -24.70 -14.40
CA VAL A 248 -20.33 -24.90 -14.23
C VAL A 248 -19.76 -25.87 -15.28
N ILE A 249 -20.39 -27.03 -15.52
CA ILE A 249 -19.92 -28.00 -16.55
C ILE A 249 -20.00 -27.39 -17.96
N LYS A 250 -21.09 -26.69 -18.27
CA LYS A 250 -21.26 -26.02 -19.58
C LYS A 250 -20.17 -24.95 -19.79
N LYS A 251 -19.88 -24.17 -18.74
CA LYS A 251 -18.84 -23.13 -18.74
C LYS A 251 -17.44 -23.72 -18.87
N PHE A 252 -17.14 -24.82 -18.19
CA PHE A 252 -15.88 -25.55 -18.31
C PHE A 252 -15.64 -26.03 -19.75
N LYS A 253 -16.65 -26.63 -20.40
CA LYS A 253 -16.57 -27.05 -21.81
C LYS A 253 -16.36 -25.88 -22.78
N SER A 254 -17.04 -24.75 -22.56
CA SER A 254 -16.86 -23.59 -23.44
C SER A 254 -15.44 -23.01 -23.38
N TYR A 255 -14.74 -23.09 -22.24
CA TYR A 255 -13.35 -22.64 -22.14
C TYR A 255 -12.37 -23.58 -22.85
N LEU A 256 -12.68 -24.87 -22.98
CA LEU A 256 -11.82 -25.83 -23.70
C LEU A 256 -12.00 -25.76 -25.23
N VAL A 257 -13.19 -25.38 -25.70
CA VAL A 257 -13.53 -25.39 -27.14
C VAL A 257 -13.50 -23.97 -27.76
N GLY A 258 -13.62 -22.93 -26.93
CA GLY A 258 -13.78 -21.54 -27.37
C GLY A 258 -12.51 -20.92 -27.96
N LYS A 259 -12.67 -20.22 -29.09
CA LYS A 259 -11.70 -19.32 -29.70
C LYS A 259 -11.30 -18.24 -28.68
N LYS A 260 -10.00 -17.92 -28.56
CA LYS A 260 -9.45 -16.84 -27.71
C LYS A 260 -10.36 -15.60 -27.79
N ALA A 261 -11.03 -15.25 -26.69
CA ALA A 261 -11.55 -13.91 -26.52
C ALA A 261 -10.36 -13.01 -26.17
N ASN A 262 -10.07 -12.05 -27.05
CA ASN A 262 -8.97 -11.09 -26.91
C ASN A 262 -9.22 -10.17 -25.70
N SER A 263 -8.93 -10.66 -24.48
CA SER A 263 -8.91 -9.90 -23.22
C SER A 263 -8.69 -10.75 -21.96
N CYS A 264 -8.64 -12.09 -22.02
CA CYS A 264 -8.40 -12.92 -20.84
C CYS A 264 -6.90 -13.27 -20.68
N SER A 265 -6.29 -12.89 -19.56
CA SER A 265 -4.92 -13.29 -19.20
C SER A 265 -4.83 -14.82 -19.06
N GLU A 266 -3.77 -15.44 -19.54
CA GLU A 266 -3.61 -16.89 -19.64
C GLU A 266 -3.66 -17.58 -18.25
N GLN A 267 -3.15 -16.93 -17.20
CA GLN A 267 -3.30 -17.38 -15.82
C GLN A 267 -4.75 -17.40 -15.34
N ARG A 268 -5.57 -16.41 -15.73
CA ARG A 268 -7.01 -16.35 -15.40
C ARG A 268 -7.76 -17.49 -16.07
N LEU A 269 -7.37 -17.90 -17.28
CA LEU A 269 -7.95 -19.07 -17.94
C LEU A 269 -7.60 -20.36 -17.18
N CYS A 270 -6.33 -20.57 -16.79
CA CYS A 270 -5.92 -21.73 -16.00
C CYS A 270 -6.63 -21.79 -14.64
N SER A 271 -6.71 -20.66 -13.92
CA SER A 271 -7.42 -20.56 -12.64
C SER A 271 -8.92 -20.79 -12.79
N GLN A 272 -9.58 -20.23 -13.82
CA GLN A 272 -10.99 -20.47 -14.09
C GLN A 272 -11.27 -21.94 -14.43
N LEU A 273 -10.40 -22.59 -15.20
CA LEU A 273 -10.51 -24.01 -15.50
C LEU A 273 -10.36 -24.85 -14.23
N GLN A 274 -9.41 -24.53 -13.35
CA GLN A 274 -9.22 -25.21 -12.06
C GLN A 274 -10.40 -24.99 -11.10
N GLU A 275 -10.88 -23.76 -10.94
CA GLU A 275 -12.02 -23.42 -10.07
C GLU A 275 -13.31 -24.10 -10.55
N LEU A 276 -13.56 -24.09 -11.86
CA LEU A 276 -14.69 -24.81 -12.44
C LEU A 276 -14.55 -26.32 -12.27
N LEU A 277 -13.34 -26.87 -12.44
CA LEU A 277 -13.07 -28.29 -12.20
C LEU A 277 -13.26 -28.68 -10.73
N GLU A 278 -12.85 -27.82 -9.79
CA GLU A 278 -13.05 -28.01 -8.35
C GLU A 278 -14.52 -27.94 -8.00
N LYS A 279 -15.28 -26.98 -8.54
CA LYS A 279 -16.74 -26.93 -8.43
C LYS A 279 -17.40 -28.17 -9.03
N ILE A 280 -16.94 -28.67 -10.18
CA ILE A 280 -17.43 -29.92 -10.78
C ILE A 280 -17.14 -31.11 -9.85
N THR A 281 -15.93 -31.18 -9.31
CA THR A 281 -15.50 -32.25 -8.41
C THR A 281 -16.30 -32.23 -7.10
N ASN A 282 -16.44 -31.07 -6.46
CA ASN A 282 -17.21 -30.90 -5.22
C ASN A 282 -18.68 -31.26 -5.43
N ASN A 283 -19.28 -30.80 -6.52
CA ASN A 283 -20.66 -31.17 -6.88
C ASN A 283 -20.79 -32.67 -7.21
N ALA A 284 -19.81 -33.27 -7.87
CA ALA A 284 -19.78 -34.71 -8.15
C ALA A 284 -19.58 -35.56 -6.87
N THR A 285 -18.82 -35.06 -5.91
CA THR A 285 -18.63 -35.68 -4.58
C THR A 285 -19.94 -35.66 -3.79
N ILE A 286 -20.66 -34.54 -3.77
CA ILE A 286 -21.98 -34.45 -3.13
C ILE A 286 -22.95 -35.48 -3.74
N LEU A 287 -22.94 -35.64 -5.07
CA LEU A 287 -23.76 -36.64 -5.76
C LEU A 287 -23.31 -38.08 -5.50
N ALA A 288 -22.00 -38.32 -5.39
CA ALA A 288 -21.43 -39.64 -5.10
C ALA A 288 -21.66 -40.08 -3.64
N CYS A 289 -21.72 -39.14 -2.69
CA CYS A 289 -21.99 -39.37 -1.28
C CYS A 289 -23.48 -39.50 -0.93
N SER A 290 -24.38 -39.32 -1.90
CA SER A 290 -25.81 -39.55 -1.71
C SER A 290 -26.10 -41.01 -1.32
N SER A 291 -26.98 -41.21 -0.34
CA SER A 291 -27.46 -42.53 0.09
C SER A 291 -28.19 -43.30 -1.02
N PHE A 292 -28.56 -42.62 -2.11
CA PHE A 292 -29.23 -43.21 -3.27
C PHE A 292 -28.26 -43.62 -4.40
N THR A 293 -26.96 -43.40 -4.25
CA THR A 293 -25.94 -43.77 -5.25
C THR A 293 -25.31 -45.12 -4.88
N GLY A 294 -25.53 -46.16 -5.70
CA GLY A 294 -24.97 -47.49 -5.49
C GLY A 294 -23.43 -47.54 -5.62
N ASP A 295 -22.79 -48.50 -4.94
CA ASP A 295 -21.34 -48.54 -4.73
C ASP A 295 -20.51 -48.55 -6.04
N ASN A 296 -20.91 -49.36 -7.03
CA ASN A 296 -20.24 -49.40 -8.35
C ASN A 296 -20.33 -48.04 -9.08
N ARG A 297 -21.44 -47.32 -8.93
CA ARG A 297 -21.63 -45.99 -9.53
C ARG A 297 -20.79 -44.95 -8.79
N ARG A 298 -20.72 -45.04 -7.46
CA ARG A 298 -19.89 -44.18 -6.62
C ARG A 298 -18.41 -44.29 -6.98
N GLU A 299 -17.89 -45.51 -7.08
CA GLU A 299 -16.49 -45.76 -7.45
C GLU A 299 -16.18 -45.23 -8.85
N HIS A 300 -17.09 -45.45 -9.81
CA HIS A 300 -16.93 -44.95 -11.18
C HIS A 300 -16.90 -43.40 -11.25
N ILE A 301 -17.77 -42.70 -10.51
CA ILE A 301 -17.77 -41.22 -10.45
C ILE A 301 -16.45 -40.69 -9.88
N VAL A 302 -15.94 -41.32 -8.82
CA VAL A 302 -14.66 -40.94 -8.20
C VAL A 302 -13.48 -41.14 -9.18
N LEU A 303 -13.45 -42.27 -9.90
CA LEU A 303 -12.41 -42.54 -10.91
C LEU A 303 -12.43 -41.53 -12.05
N LEU A 304 -13.62 -41.15 -12.54
CA LEU A 304 -13.78 -40.12 -13.57
C LEU A 304 -13.25 -38.76 -13.10
N CYS A 305 -13.59 -38.34 -11.87
CA CYS A 305 -13.09 -37.09 -11.30
C CYS A 305 -11.55 -37.11 -11.16
N LYS A 306 -10.98 -38.23 -10.69
CA LYS A 306 -9.51 -38.40 -10.59
C LYS A 306 -8.82 -38.34 -11.95
N SER A 307 -9.39 -38.99 -12.98
CA SER A 307 -8.85 -38.99 -14.33
C SER A 307 -8.90 -37.60 -14.98
N LEU A 308 -10.03 -36.90 -14.82
CA LEU A 308 -10.22 -35.53 -15.31
C LEU A 308 -9.23 -34.56 -14.65
N ASN A 309 -9.09 -34.64 -13.32
CA ASN A 309 -8.11 -33.84 -12.58
C ASN A 309 -6.70 -34.11 -13.07
N LYS A 310 -6.28 -35.38 -13.18
CA LYS A 310 -4.94 -35.74 -13.64
C LYS A 310 -4.63 -35.20 -15.04
N THR A 311 -5.56 -35.37 -15.97
CA THR A 311 -5.37 -34.97 -17.37
C THR A 311 -5.25 -33.46 -17.50
N LEU A 312 -6.14 -32.71 -16.83
CA LEU A 312 -6.08 -31.25 -16.86
C LEU A 312 -4.80 -30.72 -16.19
N GLN A 313 -4.38 -31.31 -15.07
CA GLN A 313 -3.15 -30.91 -14.39
C GLN A 313 -1.90 -31.12 -15.26
N ILE A 314 -1.80 -32.24 -15.97
CA ILE A 314 -0.69 -32.48 -16.92
C ILE A 314 -0.68 -31.40 -18.01
N LEU A 315 -1.83 -31.13 -18.63
CA LEU A 315 -1.94 -30.14 -19.71
C LEU A 315 -1.60 -28.73 -19.23
N ILE A 316 -2.13 -28.30 -18.08
CA ILE A 316 -1.84 -27.00 -17.47
C ILE A 316 -0.33 -26.91 -17.15
N THR A 317 0.27 -27.96 -16.60
CA THR A 317 1.70 -27.96 -16.22
C THR A 317 2.60 -27.78 -17.44
N GLU A 318 2.36 -28.52 -18.52
CA GLU A 318 3.14 -28.40 -19.76
C GLU A 318 2.93 -27.03 -20.43
N TYR A 319 1.70 -26.53 -20.47
CA TYR A 319 1.40 -25.22 -21.03
C TYR A 319 2.08 -24.08 -20.25
N GLN A 320 1.96 -24.10 -18.91
CA GLN A 320 2.62 -23.12 -18.04
C GLN A 320 4.15 -23.18 -18.16
N LYS A 321 4.73 -24.36 -18.36
CA LYS A 321 6.17 -24.53 -18.55
C LYS A 321 6.65 -23.84 -19.83
N GLU A 322 5.97 -24.04 -20.96
CA GLU A 322 6.36 -23.37 -22.21
C GLU A 322 6.19 -21.85 -22.13
N LEU A 323 5.14 -21.36 -21.45
CA LEU A 323 4.97 -19.93 -21.19
C LEU A 323 6.10 -19.36 -20.30
N ARG A 324 6.46 -20.04 -19.21
CA ARG A 324 7.56 -19.60 -18.33
C ARG A 324 8.90 -19.51 -19.05
N ILE A 325 9.19 -20.47 -19.92
CA ILE A 325 10.41 -20.44 -20.74
C ILE A 325 10.40 -19.24 -21.69
N ALA A 326 9.28 -19.00 -22.38
CA ALA A 326 9.16 -17.87 -23.30
C ALA A 326 9.30 -16.51 -22.59
N VAL A 327 8.72 -16.36 -21.40
CA VAL A 327 8.88 -15.16 -20.57
C VAL A 327 10.32 -15.01 -20.10
N ALA A 328 10.99 -16.10 -19.71
CA ALA A 328 12.40 -16.05 -19.31
C ALA A 328 13.31 -15.59 -20.46
N ASP A 329 13.03 -15.98 -21.71
CA ASP A 329 13.74 -15.46 -22.89
C ASP A 329 13.53 -13.93 -23.04
N HIS A 330 12.28 -13.44 -22.94
CA HIS A 330 11.98 -12.00 -23.04
C HIS A 330 12.65 -11.19 -21.93
N VAL A 331 12.61 -11.69 -20.69
CA VAL A 331 13.27 -11.04 -19.54
C VAL A 331 14.78 -11.00 -19.75
N SER A 332 15.39 -12.09 -20.22
CA SER A 332 16.82 -12.13 -20.52
C SER A 332 17.24 -11.07 -21.54
N GLU A 333 16.50 -10.96 -22.65
CA GLU A 333 16.80 -9.98 -23.70
C GLU A 333 16.61 -8.54 -23.21
N ALA A 334 15.52 -8.25 -22.48
CA ALA A 334 15.24 -6.92 -21.96
C ALA A 334 16.26 -6.46 -20.90
N LEU A 335 16.71 -7.35 -20.02
CA LEU A 335 17.69 -7.02 -18.97
C LEU A 335 19.08 -6.72 -19.52
N ILE A 336 19.47 -7.35 -20.64
CA ILE A 336 20.74 -7.05 -21.33
C ILE A 336 20.73 -5.61 -21.87
N ALA A 337 19.60 -5.15 -22.41
CA ALA A 337 19.45 -3.81 -22.95
C ALA A 337 19.46 -2.70 -21.86
N ALA A 338 19.05 -3.02 -20.64
CA ALA A 338 18.81 -2.06 -19.55
C ALA A 338 20.01 -1.23 -19.05
N THR A 339 21.25 -1.68 -19.28
CA THR A 339 22.41 -1.23 -18.48
C THR A 339 23.22 -0.08 -19.11
N VAL A 340 23.13 0.11 -20.43
CA VAL A 340 23.96 1.05 -21.20
C VAL A 340 23.29 2.41 -21.53
N PRO A 341 21.97 2.51 -21.79
CA PRO A 341 21.37 3.70 -22.40
C PRO A 341 21.40 4.99 -21.56
N LEU A 342 21.25 4.90 -20.23
CA LEU A 342 21.19 6.10 -19.39
C LEU A 342 22.51 6.88 -19.39
N GLN A 343 23.65 6.17 -19.31
CA GLN A 343 24.94 6.84 -19.28
C GLN A 343 25.25 7.50 -20.63
N VAL A 344 24.90 6.83 -21.74
CA VAL A 344 25.05 7.40 -23.09
C VAL A 344 24.18 8.64 -23.28
N LEU A 345 22.94 8.62 -22.77
CA LEU A 345 22.06 9.80 -22.78
C LEU A 345 22.67 10.98 -22.01
N ILE A 346 23.22 10.73 -20.83
CA ILE A 346 23.86 11.77 -20.01
C ILE A 346 25.13 12.30 -20.70
N ASP A 347 25.97 11.41 -21.24
CA ASP A 347 27.18 11.80 -21.94
C ASP A 347 26.84 12.65 -23.17
N ALA A 348 25.82 12.29 -23.94
CA ALA A 348 25.32 13.08 -25.06
C ALA A 348 24.81 14.46 -24.63
N ALA A 349 24.08 14.52 -23.51
CA ALA A 349 23.62 15.78 -22.93
C ALA A 349 24.79 16.69 -22.53
N THR A 350 25.84 16.14 -21.92
CA THR A 350 27.03 16.93 -21.54
C THR A 350 27.88 17.40 -22.73
N ASN A 351 27.88 16.66 -23.85
CA ASN A 351 28.71 16.92 -25.01
C ASN A 351 28.04 17.81 -26.10
N LYS A 352 26.84 18.36 -25.85
CA LYS A 352 26.12 19.31 -26.73
C LYS A 352 25.73 18.77 -28.12
N SER A 353 25.54 17.46 -28.27
CA SER A 353 25.11 16.87 -29.53
C SER A 353 23.59 16.75 -29.60
N ASN A 354 22.91 17.83 -30.02
CA ASN A 354 21.43 17.90 -30.00
C ASN A 354 20.76 16.85 -30.90
N GLU A 355 21.35 16.52 -32.05
CA GLU A 355 20.80 15.54 -33.00
C GLU A 355 21.00 14.09 -32.52
N GLU A 356 22.04 13.84 -31.73
CA GLU A 356 22.27 12.53 -31.10
C GLU A 356 21.44 12.36 -29.82
N LEU A 357 21.16 13.45 -29.10
CA LEU A 357 20.40 13.42 -27.85
C LEU A 357 18.99 12.86 -28.03
N GLU A 358 18.27 13.27 -29.08
CA GLU A 358 16.92 12.78 -29.36
C GLU A 358 16.93 11.28 -29.67
N ASN A 359 17.91 10.82 -30.46
CA ASN A 359 18.09 9.39 -30.75
C ASN A 359 18.39 8.58 -29.49
N TYR A 360 19.26 9.09 -28.60
CA TYR A 360 19.57 8.43 -27.34
C TYR A 360 18.41 8.48 -26.34
N ALA A 361 17.62 9.56 -26.32
CA ALA A 361 16.42 9.66 -25.49
C ALA A 361 15.34 8.66 -25.94
N GLN A 362 15.20 8.47 -27.25
CA GLN A 362 14.32 7.45 -27.81
C GLN A 362 14.81 6.05 -27.46
N SER A 363 16.09 5.74 -27.68
CA SER A 363 16.69 4.45 -27.29
C SER A 363 16.48 4.15 -25.81
N PHE A 364 16.77 5.12 -24.93
CA PHE A 364 16.52 5.01 -23.50
C PHE A 364 15.05 4.70 -23.18
N SER A 365 14.12 5.33 -23.90
CA SER A 365 12.70 5.14 -23.68
C SER A 365 12.19 3.78 -24.15
N ASP A 366 12.72 3.28 -25.28
CA ASP A 366 12.41 1.98 -25.87
C ASP A 366 12.95 0.83 -24.99
N ASP A 367 14.15 1.00 -24.43
CA ASP A 367 14.76 0.02 -23.53
C ASP A 367 13.99 -0.06 -22.20
N ALA A 368 13.58 1.10 -21.65
CA ALA A 368 12.70 1.12 -20.49
C ALA A 368 11.36 0.42 -20.76
N GLU A 369 10.76 0.66 -21.94
CA GLU A 369 9.50 0.01 -22.33
C GLU A 369 9.67 -1.51 -22.49
N SER A 370 10.79 -1.96 -23.04
CA SER A 370 11.10 -3.39 -23.19
C SER A 370 11.12 -4.12 -21.84
N ILE A 371 11.72 -3.50 -20.81
CA ILE A 371 11.74 -4.06 -19.45
C ILE A 371 10.35 -4.04 -18.81
N LEU A 372 9.58 -2.96 -19.01
CA LEU A 372 8.20 -2.87 -18.53
C LEU A 372 7.33 -3.99 -19.11
N GLN A 373 7.43 -4.23 -20.42
CA GLN A 373 6.72 -5.32 -21.11
C GLN A 373 7.15 -6.69 -20.59
N ALA A 374 8.46 -6.92 -20.40
CA ALA A 374 8.96 -8.16 -19.81
C ALA A 374 8.41 -8.39 -18.39
N GLY A 375 8.33 -7.34 -17.58
CA GLY A 375 7.71 -7.40 -16.24
C GLY A 375 6.21 -7.69 -16.27
N GLU A 376 5.47 -7.12 -17.22
CA GLU A 376 4.04 -7.39 -17.41
C GLU A 376 3.79 -8.85 -17.82
N LEU A 377 4.60 -9.38 -18.74
CA LEU A 377 4.57 -10.79 -19.14
C LEU A 377 4.90 -11.73 -17.97
N ALA A 378 5.91 -11.39 -17.17
CA ALA A 378 6.26 -12.15 -15.96
C ALA A 378 5.13 -12.13 -14.92
N CYS A 379 4.48 -10.99 -14.71
CA CYS A 379 3.31 -10.89 -13.84
C CYS A 379 2.13 -11.74 -14.33
N ALA A 380 1.93 -11.86 -15.66
CA ALA A 380 0.80 -12.56 -16.25
C ALA A 380 0.84 -14.09 -16.06
N ILE A 381 1.99 -14.64 -15.67
CA ILE A 381 2.19 -16.08 -15.47
C ILE A 381 2.66 -16.45 -14.06
N SER A 382 3.04 -15.48 -13.24
CA SER A 382 3.53 -15.72 -11.87
C SER A 382 2.38 -15.98 -10.90
N THR A 383 2.56 -16.92 -9.98
CA THR A 383 1.65 -17.16 -8.86
C THR A 383 2.04 -16.42 -7.59
N ASN A 384 3.18 -15.72 -7.60
CA ASN A 384 3.66 -14.94 -6.45
C ASN A 384 2.91 -13.61 -6.36
N ALA A 385 1.81 -13.58 -5.61
CA ALA A 385 0.97 -12.39 -5.47
C ALA A 385 1.76 -11.16 -4.95
N GLU A 386 2.69 -11.36 -4.02
CA GLU A 386 3.49 -10.27 -3.46
C GLU A 386 4.52 -9.77 -4.47
N GLY A 387 5.22 -10.68 -5.15
CA GLY A 387 6.14 -10.32 -6.24
C GLY A 387 5.45 -9.58 -7.39
N ILE A 388 4.22 -9.97 -7.75
CA ILE A 388 3.42 -9.26 -8.76
C ILE A 388 3.09 -7.84 -8.32
N LYS A 389 2.75 -7.62 -7.05
CA LYS A 389 2.53 -6.26 -6.51
C LYS A 389 3.81 -5.43 -6.61
N LEU A 390 4.96 -6.00 -6.24
CA LEU A 390 6.25 -5.33 -6.30
C LEU A 390 6.65 -4.95 -7.73
N VAL A 391 6.48 -5.85 -8.70
CA VAL A 391 6.75 -5.55 -10.12
C VAL A 391 5.84 -4.44 -10.62
N LYS A 392 4.52 -4.52 -10.37
CA LYS A 392 3.57 -3.47 -10.78
C LYS A 392 3.92 -2.12 -10.17
N LEU A 393 4.29 -2.10 -8.89
CA LEU A 393 4.69 -0.88 -8.19
C LEU A 393 5.96 -0.28 -8.82
N ALA A 394 7.01 -1.09 -9.01
CA ALA A 394 8.26 -0.64 -9.61
C ALA A 394 8.10 -0.19 -11.07
N SER A 395 7.27 -0.89 -11.85
CA SER A 395 6.92 -0.52 -13.23
C SER A 395 6.24 0.84 -13.29
N ASN A 396 5.37 1.17 -12.34
CA ASN A 396 4.75 2.49 -12.28
C ASN A 396 5.78 3.60 -12.01
N TYR A 397 6.76 3.38 -11.12
CA TYR A 397 7.83 4.37 -10.92
C TYR A 397 8.69 4.54 -12.17
N VAL A 398 9.12 3.45 -12.80
CA VAL A 398 9.92 3.52 -14.05
C VAL A 398 9.15 4.27 -15.15
N ARG A 399 7.86 3.97 -15.32
CA ARG A 399 7.02 4.69 -16.30
C ARG A 399 6.88 6.18 -16.01
N THR A 400 6.78 6.54 -14.72
CA THR A 400 6.64 7.93 -14.26
C THR A 400 7.92 8.75 -14.47
N TYR A 401 9.07 8.20 -14.07
CA TYR A 401 10.34 8.93 -14.12
C TYR A 401 11.02 8.90 -15.49
N ARG A 402 10.60 8.03 -16.42
CA ARG A 402 11.19 7.93 -17.77
C ARG A 402 11.23 9.27 -18.48
N LEU A 403 10.08 9.95 -18.56
CA LEU A 403 10.00 11.25 -19.24
C LEU A 403 10.76 12.34 -18.47
N GLN A 404 10.75 12.28 -17.14
CA GLN A 404 11.42 13.29 -16.30
C GLN A 404 12.94 13.23 -16.41
N VAL A 405 13.51 12.04 -16.57
CA VAL A 405 14.95 11.83 -16.85
C VAL A 405 15.32 12.40 -18.21
N VAL A 406 14.51 12.16 -19.25
CA VAL A 406 14.73 12.72 -20.59
C VAL A 406 14.69 14.25 -20.53
N ASN A 407 13.68 14.81 -19.87
CA ASN A 407 13.58 16.26 -19.67
C ASN A 407 14.80 16.82 -18.93
N ALA A 408 15.30 16.13 -17.90
CA ALA A 408 16.49 16.57 -17.16
C ALA A 408 17.76 16.55 -18.04
N ALA A 409 17.91 15.54 -18.89
CA ALA A 409 18.99 15.46 -19.86
C ALA A 409 18.89 16.57 -20.93
N GLU A 410 17.67 16.91 -21.36
CA GLU A 410 17.42 18.02 -22.29
C GLU A 410 17.73 19.39 -21.68
N ILE A 411 17.48 19.60 -20.38
CA ILE A 411 17.91 20.82 -19.68
C ILE A 411 19.44 20.89 -19.65
N CYS A 412 20.12 19.75 -19.39
CA CYS A 412 21.58 19.66 -19.36
C CYS A 412 22.22 20.01 -20.71
N SER A 413 21.64 19.57 -21.82
CA SER A 413 22.20 19.85 -23.15
C SER A 413 22.10 21.33 -23.52
N GLN A 414 21.05 22.00 -23.07
CA GLN A 414 20.82 23.42 -23.33
C GLN A 414 21.65 24.31 -22.41
N VAL A 415 21.90 23.88 -21.16
CA VAL A 415 22.67 24.64 -20.16
C VAL A 415 23.74 23.78 -19.49
N PRO A 416 24.79 23.40 -20.22
CA PRO A 416 25.84 22.53 -19.69
C PRO A 416 26.72 23.29 -18.71
N SER A 417 27.29 22.56 -17.75
CA SER A 417 28.19 23.07 -16.70
C SER A 417 27.55 24.00 -15.67
N ASP A 418 26.21 24.10 -15.62
CA ASP A 418 25.52 24.74 -14.49
C ASP A 418 25.29 23.75 -13.36
N MET A 419 25.80 24.08 -12.17
CA MET A 419 25.71 23.22 -10.98
C MET A 419 24.25 22.88 -10.59
N THR A 420 23.29 23.78 -10.82
CA THR A 420 21.87 23.54 -10.52
C THR A 420 21.30 22.47 -11.43
N VAL A 421 21.69 22.50 -12.70
CA VAL A 421 21.24 21.57 -13.74
C VAL A 421 21.92 20.20 -13.58
N GLU A 422 23.21 20.19 -13.27
CA GLU A 422 23.95 18.96 -12.94
C GLU A 422 23.35 18.27 -11.72
N ASN A 423 23.10 19.00 -10.64
CA ASN A 423 22.44 18.47 -9.45
C ASN A 423 21.04 17.91 -9.78
N ASN A 424 20.28 18.55 -10.67
CA ASN A 424 18.96 18.08 -11.11
C ASN A 424 19.05 16.74 -11.84
N MET A 425 19.99 16.64 -12.80
CA MET A 425 20.22 15.40 -13.54
C MET A 425 20.69 14.27 -12.64
N ASP A 426 21.60 14.55 -11.71
CA ASP A 426 22.12 13.55 -10.77
C ASP A 426 21.01 12.98 -9.88
N ARG A 427 20.08 13.83 -9.40
CA ARG A 427 18.94 13.36 -8.60
C ARG A 427 18.00 12.47 -9.41
N TYR A 428 17.70 12.82 -10.65
CA TYR A 428 16.90 11.97 -11.53
C TYR A 428 17.60 10.67 -11.91
N LYS A 429 18.92 10.71 -12.13
CA LYS A 429 19.77 9.52 -12.34
C LYS A 429 19.74 8.57 -11.14
N GLU A 430 19.88 9.09 -9.92
CA GLU A 430 19.83 8.31 -8.68
C GLU A 430 18.48 7.58 -8.54
N LEU A 431 17.38 8.30 -8.73
CA LEU A 431 16.03 7.73 -8.64
C LEU A 431 15.73 6.72 -9.74
N TRP A 432 16.10 7.04 -10.99
CA TRP A 432 15.96 6.08 -12.09
C TRP A 432 16.69 4.77 -11.79
N ASN A 433 17.95 4.85 -11.37
CA ASN A 433 18.74 3.68 -11.04
C ASN A 433 18.18 2.93 -9.83
N LYS A 434 17.60 3.62 -8.85
CA LYS A 434 16.91 3.00 -7.70
C LYS A 434 15.68 2.20 -8.18
N TYR A 435 14.80 2.82 -8.96
CA TYR A 435 13.55 2.19 -9.40
C TYR A 435 13.78 1.12 -10.45
N MET A 436 14.70 1.32 -11.38
CA MET A 436 15.08 0.31 -12.37
C MET A 436 15.66 -0.92 -11.69
N ARG A 437 16.60 -0.76 -10.73
CA ARG A 437 17.11 -1.91 -9.95
C ARG A 437 16.01 -2.61 -9.15
N ALA A 438 15.08 -1.86 -8.58
CA ALA A 438 13.93 -2.44 -7.87
C ALA A 438 13.03 -3.25 -8.82
N LEU A 439 12.77 -2.75 -10.03
CA LEU A 439 11.98 -3.45 -11.05
C LEU A 439 12.68 -4.74 -11.48
N ILE A 440 13.97 -4.67 -11.84
CA ILE A 440 14.76 -5.83 -12.25
C ILE A 440 14.74 -6.89 -11.16
N ARG A 441 15.00 -6.50 -9.90
CA ARG A 441 14.98 -7.42 -8.76
C ARG A 441 13.59 -8.05 -8.55
N ALA A 442 12.52 -7.26 -8.66
CA ALA A 442 11.17 -7.76 -8.50
C ALA A 442 10.79 -8.73 -9.62
N ILE A 443 11.24 -8.48 -10.86
CA ILE A 443 11.07 -9.39 -12.00
C ILE A 443 11.84 -10.70 -11.73
N ASP A 444 13.11 -10.60 -11.32
CA ASP A 444 13.94 -11.76 -10.97
C ASP A 444 13.27 -12.64 -9.90
N GLU A 445 12.65 -12.03 -8.88
CA GLU A 445 11.95 -12.75 -7.80
C GLU A 445 10.70 -13.51 -8.25
N ILE A 446 10.09 -13.12 -9.38
CA ILE A 446 8.91 -13.82 -9.95
C ILE A 446 9.26 -14.72 -11.14
N THR A 447 10.50 -14.70 -11.61
CA THR A 447 11.01 -15.57 -12.68
C THR A 447 11.90 -16.67 -12.12
N SER A 448 11.69 -17.93 -12.54
CA SER A 448 12.49 -19.05 -12.05
C SER A 448 13.86 -19.10 -12.73
N VAL A 449 14.92 -19.29 -11.93
CA VAL A 449 16.28 -19.55 -12.42
C VAL A 449 16.32 -20.81 -13.30
N ASP A 450 15.54 -21.85 -12.96
CA ASP A 450 15.48 -23.07 -13.76
C ASP A 450 14.86 -22.81 -15.15
N ASP A 451 13.83 -21.96 -15.22
CA ASP A 451 13.21 -21.57 -16.48
C ASP A 451 14.18 -20.74 -17.33
N PHE A 452 14.98 -19.86 -16.71
CA PHE A 452 16.06 -19.11 -17.36
C PHE A 452 17.17 -20.02 -17.93
N LEU A 453 17.59 -21.05 -17.18
CA LEU A 453 18.58 -22.03 -17.66
C LEU A 453 18.04 -22.88 -18.81
N LEU A 454 16.75 -23.22 -18.78
CA LEU A 454 16.08 -23.96 -19.86
C LEU A 454 15.94 -23.11 -21.12
N ALA A 455 15.57 -21.84 -20.97
CA ALA A 455 15.48 -20.84 -22.03
C ALA A 455 16.86 -20.63 -22.71
N SER A 456 17.88 -20.36 -21.91
CA SER A 456 19.28 -20.25 -22.36
C SER A 456 19.78 -21.49 -23.10
N ARG A 457 19.47 -22.70 -22.61
CA ARG A 457 19.84 -23.96 -23.26
C ARG A 457 19.10 -24.16 -24.59
N LYS A 458 17.84 -23.76 -24.71
CA LYS A 458 17.07 -23.80 -25.97
C LYS A 458 17.66 -22.82 -26.99
N SER A 459 17.91 -21.57 -26.59
CA SER A 459 18.54 -20.54 -27.44
C SER A 459 19.92 -20.99 -27.97
N LEU A 460 20.80 -21.53 -27.11
CA LEU A 460 22.10 -22.06 -27.53
C LEU A 460 21.99 -23.25 -28.50
N LYS A 461 21.02 -24.15 -28.28
CA LYS A 461 20.76 -25.27 -29.21
C LYS A 461 20.25 -24.78 -30.56
N TRP A 462 19.36 -23.79 -30.57
CA TRP A 462 18.82 -23.20 -31.79
C TRP A 462 19.91 -22.47 -32.59
N SER A 463 20.73 -21.65 -31.93
CA SER A 463 21.86 -20.95 -32.56
C SER A 463 22.91 -21.91 -33.12
N LYS A 464 23.22 -23.01 -32.40
CA LYS A 464 24.08 -24.09 -32.93
C LYS A 464 23.48 -24.76 -34.17
N ASN A 465 22.19 -25.08 -34.15
CA ASN A 465 21.52 -25.71 -35.29
C ASN A 465 21.39 -24.76 -36.50
N ASN A 466 21.19 -23.46 -36.27
CA ASN A 466 21.14 -22.48 -37.36
C ASN A 466 22.52 -22.17 -37.93
N ASN A 467 23.57 -22.16 -37.11
CA ASN A 467 24.94 -22.06 -37.62
C ASN A 467 25.33 -23.31 -38.42
N LEU A 468 24.91 -24.51 -38.00
CA LEU A 468 25.07 -25.75 -38.78
C LEU A 468 24.29 -25.71 -40.10
N LYS A 469 23.08 -25.13 -40.14
CA LYS A 469 22.30 -24.95 -41.36
C LYS A 469 22.83 -23.87 -42.31
N LYS A 470 23.66 -22.94 -41.84
CA LYS A 470 24.37 -21.95 -42.67
C LYS A 470 25.71 -22.48 -43.22
N LEU A 471 26.17 -23.63 -42.72
CA LEU A 471 27.43 -24.28 -43.08
C LEU A 471 27.24 -25.52 -43.99
N ILE A 472 26.00 -25.85 -44.33
CA ILE A 472 25.60 -26.83 -45.36
C ILE A 472 24.89 -26.05 -46.45
#